data_AF-A0A167HW49-F1
#
_entry.id   AF-A0A167HW49-F1
#
_cell.length_a   1.000
_cell.length_b   1.000
_cell.length_c   1.000
_cell.angle_alpha   90.00
_cell.angle_beta   90.00
_cell.angle_gamma   90.00
#
_symmetry.space_group_name_H-M   'P 1'
#
loop_
_entity.id
_entity.type
_entity.pdbx_description
1 polymer ?
#
loop_
_entity_poly.entity_id
_entity_poly.type
_entity_poly.pdbx_seq_one_letter_code
_entity_poly.pdbx_strand_id
1 'polypeptide(L)'
;IGALELILDVCTCWSSTYAMLTRALELCSSLSAVLLDPEHEDKLARFCITPAGWNQIQSIADILEFTHKGQQRLSADSHPTLYMAIPALESPMSTWEKLQKGKYATDSSMLDVLEAGIKKMGEYYLKMEKSDAYVIAMILTPYVKMKYLEKWWTDKSPTNAR
;
A
#
# COMPACT_ATOMS: atom_id res chain seq x y z
N ILE A 1 18.75 5.38 16.33
CA ILE A 1 17.35 4.92 16.48
C ILE A 1 16.54 6.18 16.71
N GLY A 2 15.78 6.63 15.71
CA GLY A 2 14.99 7.87 15.83
C GLY A 2 13.90 7.72 16.88
N ALA A 3 13.45 8.83 17.48
CA ALA A 3 12.34 8.81 18.40
C ALA A 3 11.06 8.30 17.70
N LEU A 4 10.36 7.35 18.30
CA LEU A 4 9.05 6.91 17.82
C LEU A 4 8.01 7.96 18.24
N GLU A 5 7.57 8.76 17.28
CA GLU A 5 6.58 9.82 17.49
C GLU A 5 5.17 9.37 17.06
N LEU A 6 4.13 10.06 17.50
CA LEU A 6 2.78 9.83 17.03
C LEU A 6 2.64 10.30 15.57
N ILE A 7 2.08 9.46 14.70
CA ILE A 7 1.72 9.83 13.32
C ILE A 7 0.21 10.03 13.27
N LEU A 8 -0.23 11.20 12.80
CA LEU A 8 -1.65 11.52 12.65
C LEU A 8 -2.17 11.08 11.29
N ASP A 9 -3.42 10.63 11.26
CA ASP A 9 -4.17 10.45 10.02
C ASP A 9 -4.47 11.80 9.37
N VAL A 10 -4.28 11.88 8.05
CA VAL A 10 -4.45 13.10 7.26
C VAL A 10 -5.31 12.75 6.05
N CYS A 11 -6.54 13.24 6.03
CA CYS A 11 -7.55 12.85 5.02
C CYS A 11 -7.13 13.09 3.56
N THR A 12 -6.21 14.01 3.30
CA THR A 12 -5.70 14.32 1.97
C THR A 12 -4.48 13.47 1.56
N CYS A 13 -3.85 12.77 2.51
CA CYS A 13 -2.66 11.97 2.28
C CYS A 13 -3.01 10.49 2.26
N TRP A 14 -2.88 9.86 1.08
CA TRP A 14 -3.35 8.50 0.81
C TRP A 14 -2.72 7.42 1.72
N SER A 15 -1.51 7.66 2.21
CA SER A 15 -0.76 6.70 3.04
C SER A 15 -0.78 7.03 4.54
N SER A 16 -1.43 8.11 4.95
CA SER A 16 -1.41 8.57 6.34
C SER A 16 -2.08 7.58 7.29
N THR A 17 -3.25 7.05 6.93
CA THR A 17 -3.95 6.03 7.73
C THR A 17 -3.10 4.79 7.92
N TYR A 18 -2.48 4.28 6.85
CA TYR A 18 -1.57 3.14 6.93
C TYR A 18 -0.37 3.40 7.86
N ALA A 19 0.25 4.58 7.73
CA ALA A 19 1.38 4.98 8.57
C ALA A 19 0.97 5.13 10.05
N MET A 20 -0.19 5.71 10.32
CA MET A 20 -0.77 5.82 11.67
C MET A 20 -1.00 4.44 12.29
N LEU A 21 -1.67 3.53 11.57
CA LEU A 21 -1.96 2.19 12.09
C LEU A 21 -0.68 1.39 12.34
N THR A 22 0.27 1.44 11.40
CA THR A 22 1.58 0.79 11.57
C THR A 22 2.31 1.32 12.81
N ARG A 23 2.32 2.66 13.00
CA ARG A 23 2.92 3.28 14.19
C ARG A 23 2.18 2.91 15.48
N ALA A 24 0.85 2.83 15.44
CA ALA A 24 0.07 2.42 16.60
C ALA A 24 0.37 0.97 17.01
N LEU A 25 0.58 0.07 16.03
CA LEU A 25 1.00 -1.31 16.26
C LEU A 25 2.41 -1.38 16.88
N GLU A 26 3.36 -0.58 16.39
CA GLU A 26 4.71 -0.47 16.97
C GLU A 26 4.67 0.04 18.42
N LEU A 27 3.76 0.97 18.72
CA LEU A 27 3.59 1.59 20.03
C LEU A 27 2.56 0.90 20.92
N CYS A 28 2.03 -0.26 20.54
CA CYS A 28 0.91 -0.92 21.23
C CYS A 28 1.14 -1.07 22.75
N SER A 29 2.34 -1.47 23.16
CA SER A 29 2.71 -1.59 24.58
C SER A 29 2.72 -0.24 25.31
N SER A 30 3.25 0.80 24.66
CA SER A 30 3.32 2.15 25.21
C SER A 30 1.93 2.79 25.30
N LEU A 31 1.11 2.62 24.27
CA LEU A 31 -0.28 3.06 24.26
C LEU A 31 -1.08 2.35 25.35
N SER A 32 -0.91 1.04 25.51
CA SER A 32 -1.58 0.29 26.57
C SER A 32 -1.18 0.79 27.97
N ALA A 33 0.09 1.11 28.19
CA ALA A 33 0.55 1.66 29.46
C ALA A 33 -0.07 3.03 29.77
N VAL A 34 -0.18 3.92 28.78
CA VAL A 34 -0.80 5.24 28.94
C VAL A 34 -2.31 5.13 29.15
N LEU A 35 -2.98 4.23 28.43
CA LEU A 35 -4.43 4.06 28.53
C LEU A 35 -4.87 3.42 29.85
N LEU A 36 -3.99 2.65 30.49
CA LEU A 36 -4.20 2.00 31.79
C LEU A 36 -3.65 2.81 32.97
N ASP A 37 -3.18 4.04 32.75
CA ASP A 37 -2.68 4.91 33.80
C ASP A 37 -3.83 5.33 34.74
N PRO A 38 -3.78 4.99 36.04
CA PRO A 38 -4.82 5.32 37.00
C PRO A 38 -5.10 6.82 37.13
N GLU A 39 -4.12 7.70 36.86
CA GLU A 39 -4.32 9.16 36.94
C GLU A 39 -5.24 9.69 35.84
N HIS A 40 -5.39 8.94 34.74
CA HIS A 40 -6.11 9.37 33.55
C HIS A 40 -7.25 8.43 33.14
N GLU A 41 -7.54 7.41 33.96
CA GLU A 41 -8.50 6.35 33.69
C GLU A 41 -9.88 6.90 33.28
N ASP A 42 -10.40 7.89 34.02
CA ASP A 42 -11.70 8.54 33.77
C ASP A 42 -11.84 9.10 32.35
N LYS A 43 -10.71 9.47 31.71
CA LYS A 43 -10.70 10.07 30.37
C LYS A 43 -10.30 9.06 29.30
N LEU A 44 -9.35 8.17 29.61
CA LEU A 44 -8.66 7.33 28.64
C LEU A 44 -9.23 5.91 28.52
N ALA A 45 -9.89 5.38 29.54
CA ALA A 45 -10.40 4.01 29.55
C ALA A 45 -11.31 3.70 28.34
N ARG A 46 -12.07 4.69 27.85
CA ARG A 46 -12.93 4.56 26.66
C ARG A 46 -12.18 4.28 25.36
N PHE A 47 -10.88 4.58 25.30
CA PHE A 47 -10.03 4.38 24.13
C PHE A 47 -9.23 3.08 24.21
N CYS A 48 -9.41 2.28 25.26
CA CYS A 48 -8.80 0.97 25.38
C CYS A 48 -9.23 0.07 24.22
N ILE A 49 -8.26 -0.41 23.46
CA ILE A 49 -8.45 -1.32 22.34
C ILE A 49 -8.29 -2.74 22.87
N THR A 50 -9.28 -3.59 22.63
CA THR A 50 -9.23 -4.99 23.03
C THR A 50 -8.18 -5.75 22.21
N PRO A 51 -7.69 -6.92 22.68
CA PRO A 51 -6.79 -7.76 21.88
C PRO A 51 -7.37 -8.11 20.50
N ALA A 52 -8.69 -8.33 20.42
CA ALA A 52 -9.37 -8.55 19.14
C ALA A 52 -9.35 -7.31 18.23
N GLY A 53 -9.52 -6.11 18.82
CA GLY A 53 -9.40 -4.84 18.09
C GLY A 53 -8.00 -4.62 17.51
N TRP A 54 -6.94 -4.97 18.26
CA TRP A 54 -5.57 -4.90 17.76
C TRP A 54 -5.33 -5.86 16.59
N ASN A 55 -5.88 -7.08 16.64
CA ASN A 55 -5.82 -8.02 15.52
C ASN A 55 -6.56 -7.50 14.27
N GLN A 56 -7.67 -6.79 14.46
CA GLN A 56 -8.40 -6.15 13.36
C GLN A 56 -7.59 -4.99 12.77
N ILE A 57 -6.96 -4.16 13.61
CA ILE A 57 -6.06 -3.08 13.16
C ILE A 57 -4.90 -3.65 12.35
N GLN A 58 -4.28 -4.74 12.81
CA GLN A 58 -3.23 -5.42 12.05
C GLN A 58 -3.73 -5.89 10.69
N SER A 59 -4.91 -6.53 10.65
CA SER A 59 -5.51 -6.99 9.39
C SER A 59 -5.79 -5.84 8.40
N ILE A 60 -6.27 -4.69 8.90
CA ILE A 60 -6.49 -3.50 8.08
C ILE A 60 -5.16 -2.92 7.58
N ALA A 61 -4.15 -2.84 8.46
CA ALA A 61 -2.82 -2.36 8.09
C ALA A 61 -2.19 -3.24 6.98
N ASP A 62 -2.32 -4.57 7.09
CA ASP A 62 -1.86 -5.53 6.08
C ASP A 62 -2.55 -5.31 4.72
N ILE A 63 -3.86 -5.05 4.72
CA ILE A 63 -4.63 -4.77 3.49
C ILE A 63 -4.18 -3.45 2.86
N LEU A 64 -4.02 -2.41 3.67
CA LEU A 64 -3.58 -1.09 3.21
C LEU A 64 -2.14 -1.09 2.70
N GLU A 65 -1.29 -1.98 3.22
CA GLU A 65 0.11 -2.11 2.79
C GLU A 65 0.23 -2.32 1.27
N PHE A 66 -0.67 -3.11 0.66
CA PHE A 66 -0.67 -3.33 -0.79
C PHE A 66 -0.86 -2.03 -1.57
N THR A 67 -1.75 -1.16 -1.09
CA THR A 67 -2.01 0.15 -1.71
C THR A 67 -0.85 1.11 -1.47
N HIS A 68 -0.27 1.09 -0.27
CA HIS A 68 0.90 1.88 0.07
C HIS A 68 2.07 1.54 -0.86
N LYS A 69 2.38 0.25 -1.05
CA LYS A 69 3.40 -0.23 -1.99
C LYS A 69 3.11 0.17 -3.44
N GLY A 70 1.83 0.15 -3.85
CA GLY A 70 1.39 0.66 -5.16
C GLY A 70 1.70 2.14 -5.32
N GLN A 71 1.22 2.97 -4.38
CA GLN A 71 1.41 4.41 -4.36
C GLN A 71 2.89 4.81 -4.33
N GLN A 72 3.70 4.16 -3.48
CA GLN A 72 5.14 4.44 -3.40
C GLN A 72 5.85 4.19 -4.72
N ARG A 73 5.51 3.11 -5.44
CA ARG A 73 6.06 2.84 -6.78
C ARG A 73 5.71 3.91 -7.80
N LEU A 74 4.56 4.56 -7.66
CA LEU A 74 4.15 5.66 -8.54
C LEU A 74 4.75 7.02 -8.15
N SER A 75 5.34 7.13 -6.96
CA SER A 75 5.80 8.41 -6.40
C SER A 75 7.27 8.71 -6.70
N ALA A 76 7.92 7.90 -7.53
CA ALA A 76 9.28 8.21 -7.97
C ALA A 76 9.27 9.48 -8.83
N ASP A 77 10.21 10.37 -8.55
CA ASP A 77 10.45 11.63 -9.25
C ASP A 77 11.63 11.54 -10.25
N SER A 78 12.52 10.58 -10.02
CA SER A 78 13.72 10.34 -10.84
C SER A 78 13.44 9.68 -12.20
N HIS A 79 12.25 9.10 -12.41
CA HIS A 79 11.90 8.43 -13.66
C HIS A 79 10.38 8.38 -13.89
N PRO A 80 9.90 8.30 -15.14
CA PRO A 80 8.47 8.19 -15.43
C PRO A 80 7.85 6.95 -14.77
N THR A 81 6.71 7.10 -14.11
CA THR A 81 6.02 5.99 -13.41
C THR A 81 4.64 5.66 -13.97
N LEU A 82 4.16 6.44 -14.95
CA LEU A 82 2.79 6.32 -15.48
C LEU A 82 2.50 4.92 -16.04
N TYR A 83 3.51 4.26 -16.61
CA TYR A 83 3.42 2.89 -17.13
C TYR A 83 3.07 1.84 -16.04
N MET A 84 3.30 2.16 -14.76
CA MET A 84 2.97 1.29 -13.64
C MET A 84 1.59 1.57 -13.04
N ALA A 85 0.89 2.62 -13.48
CA ALA A 85 -0.37 3.04 -12.85
C ALA A 85 -1.45 1.95 -12.92
N ILE A 86 -1.62 1.29 -14.07
CA ILE A 86 -2.57 0.19 -14.24
C ILE A 86 -2.18 -1.00 -13.34
N PRO A 87 -0.94 -1.54 -13.42
CA PRO A 87 -0.49 -2.58 -12.49
C PRO A 87 -0.63 -2.24 -11.01
N ALA A 88 -0.42 -0.96 -10.64
CA ALA A 88 -0.50 -0.50 -9.27
C ALA A 88 -1.93 -0.50 -8.70
N LEU A 89 -2.95 -0.46 -9.55
CA LEU A 89 -4.37 -0.63 -9.16
C LEU A 89 -4.80 -2.09 -9.21
N GLU A 90 -4.49 -2.81 -10.29
CA GLU A 90 -4.93 -4.19 -10.50
C GLU A 90 -4.31 -5.17 -9.49
N SER A 91 -3.05 -4.94 -9.08
CA SER A 91 -2.35 -5.84 -8.15
C SER A 91 -2.99 -5.89 -6.76
N PRO A 92 -3.30 -4.75 -6.10
CA PRO A 92 -4.10 -4.75 -4.87
C PRO A 92 -5.48 -5.39 -5.06
N MET A 93 -6.23 -5.02 -6.11
CA MET A 93 -7.57 -5.57 -6.38
C MET A 93 -7.55 -7.10 -6.47
N SER A 94 -6.64 -7.66 -7.29
CA SER A 94 -6.49 -9.12 -7.43
C SER A 94 -6.10 -9.80 -6.12
N THR A 95 -5.29 -9.13 -5.30
CA THR A 95 -4.90 -9.67 -3.98
C THR A 95 -6.09 -9.67 -3.02
N TRP A 96 -6.86 -8.58 -3.01
CA TRP A 96 -8.05 -8.44 -2.18
C TRP A 96 -9.16 -9.43 -2.55
N GLU A 97 -9.39 -9.68 -3.83
CA GLU A 97 -10.32 -10.73 -4.28
C GLU A 97 -9.91 -12.13 -3.80
N LYS A 98 -8.60 -12.43 -3.78
CA LYS A 98 -8.08 -13.69 -3.22
C LYS A 98 -8.27 -13.75 -1.71
N LEU A 99 -8.09 -12.62 -1.01
CA LEU A 99 -8.32 -12.52 0.43
C LEU A 99 -9.80 -12.71 0.79
N GLN A 100 -10.72 -12.17 0.00
CA GLN A 100 -12.17 -12.37 0.17
C GLN A 100 -12.55 -13.85 0.03
N LYS A 101 -11.97 -14.57 -0.95
CA LYS A 101 -12.27 -16.00 -1.18
C LYS A 101 -11.51 -16.95 -0.26
N GLY A 102 -10.50 -16.46 0.45
CA GLY A 102 -9.61 -17.25 1.29
C GLY A 102 -9.68 -16.84 2.75
N LYS A 103 -8.67 -16.07 3.20
CA LYS A 103 -8.46 -15.70 4.61
C LYS A 103 -9.69 -15.10 5.30
N TYR A 104 -10.46 -14.28 4.59
CA TYR A 104 -11.58 -13.53 5.16
C TYR A 104 -12.95 -14.00 4.67
N ALA A 105 -13.05 -15.20 4.09
CA ALA A 105 -14.30 -15.70 3.51
C ALA A 105 -15.48 -15.79 4.49
N THR A 106 -15.19 -15.91 5.79
CA THR A 106 -16.21 -16.00 6.87
C THR A 106 -16.27 -14.75 7.74
N ASP A 107 -15.48 -13.71 7.44
CA ASP A 107 -15.41 -12.47 8.23
C ASP A 107 -16.13 -11.35 7.50
N SER A 108 -17.42 -11.15 7.83
CA SER A 108 -18.27 -10.14 7.18
C SER A 108 -17.67 -8.74 7.25
N SER A 109 -17.05 -8.37 8.38
CA SER A 109 -16.48 -7.02 8.55
C SER A 109 -15.31 -6.82 7.59
N MET A 110 -14.45 -7.82 7.44
CA MET A 110 -13.31 -7.73 6.53
C MET A 110 -13.73 -7.84 5.07
N LEU A 111 -14.79 -8.59 4.76
CA LEU A 111 -15.37 -8.61 3.41
C LEU A 111 -15.87 -7.23 2.98
N ASP A 112 -16.57 -6.52 3.86
CA ASP A 112 -17.05 -5.15 3.60
C ASP A 112 -15.88 -4.17 3.35
N VAL A 113 -14.81 -4.30 4.14
CA VAL A 113 -13.58 -3.50 3.98
C VAL A 113 -12.93 -3.76 2.61
N LEU A 114 -12.80 -5.04 2.22
CA LEU A 114 -12.20 -5.42 0.94
C LEU A 114 -13.07 -4.98 -0.25
N GLU A 115 -14.39 -5.12 -0.15
CA GLU A 115 -15.33 -4.69 -1.18
C GLU A 115 -15.29 -3.17 -1.38
N ALA A 116 -15.28 -2.40 -0.29
CA ALA A 116 -15.12 -0.95 -0.36
C ALA A 116 -13.81 -0.55 -1.04
N GLY A 117 -12.71 -1.24 -0.72
CA GLY A 117 -11.41 -1.05 -1.36
C GLY A 117 -11.43 -1.34 -2.86
N ILE A 118 -11.93 -2.52 -3.26
CA ILE A 118 -12.03 -2.95 -4.67
C ILE A 118 -12.89 -1.97 -5.46
N LYS A 119 -14.06 -1.61 -4.92
CA LYS A 119 -14.96 -0.62 -5.54
C LYS A 119 -14.24 0.70 -5.78
N LYS A 120 -13.51 1.19 -4.77
CA LYS A 120 -12.79 2.46 -4.88
C LYS A 120 -11.68 2.42 -5.93
N MET A 121 -10.92 1.33 -5.98
CA MET A 121 -9.90 1.14 -7.02
C MET A 121 -10.52 1.06 -8.41
N GLY A 122 -11.67 0.39 -8.55
CA GLY A 122 -12.44 0.34 -9.79
C GLY A 122 -12.88 1.73 -10.28
N GLU A 123 -13.33 2.62 -9.40
CA GLU A 123 -13.66 4.00 -9.76
C GLU A 123 -12.44 4.75 -10.34
N TYR A 124 -11.25 4.55 -9.79
CA TYR A 124 -10.03 5.16 -10.32
C TYR A 124 -9.59 4.52 -11.64
N TYR A 125 -9.72 3.20 -11.77
CA TYR A 125 -9.44 2.49 -13.01
C TYR A 125 -10.29 3.02 -14.18
N LEU A 126 -11.60 3.18 -13.97
CA LEU A 126 -12.53 3.74 -14.96
C LEU A 126 -12.23 5.20 -15.31
N LYS A 127 -11.62 5.96 -14.39
CA LYS A 127 -11.14 7.33 -14.70
C LYS A 127 -9.90 7.29 -15.59
N MET A 128 -9.02 6.31 -15.38
CA MET A 128 -7.81 6.15 -16.19
C MET A 128 -8.14 5.72 -17.62
N GLU A 129 -9.17 4.90 -17.80
CA GLU A 129 -9.68 4.47 -19.12
C GLU A 129 -10.04 5.65 -20.04
N LYS A 130 -10.36 6.82 -19.48
CA LYS A 130 -10.66 8.04 -20.26
C LYS A 130 -9.44 8.65 -20.97
N SER A 131 -8.25 8.09 -20.77
CA SER A 131 -7.00 8.60 -21.33
C SER A 131 -6.12 7.47 -21.86
N ASP A 132 -5.79 7.55 -23.15
CA ASP A 132 -4.84 6.62 -23.78
C ASP A 132 -3.41 6.76 -23.23
N ALA A 133 -3.12 7.83 -22.47
CA ALA A 133 -1.77 8.11 -21.95
C ALA A 133 -1.21 6.95 -21.12
N TYR A 134 -2.05 6.23 -20.37
CA TYR A 134 -1.62 5.10 -19.55
C TYR A 134 -1.16 3.92 -20.41
N VAL A 135 -1.94 3.56 -21.44
CA VAL A 135 -1.62 2.48 -22.38
C VAL A 135 -0.41 2.87 -23.23
N ILE A 136 -0.37 4.09 -23.72
CA ILE A 136 0.77 4.62 -24.48
C ILE A 136 2.04 4.58 -23.63
N ALA A 137 1.99 5.02 -22.37
CA ALA A 137 3.13 4.95 -21.47
C ALA A 137 3.60 3.50 -21.23
N MET A 138 2.68 2.54 -21.09
CA MET A 138 3.01 1.12 -21.00
C MET A 138 3.73 0.60 -22.26
N ILE A 139 3.24 0.95 -23.45
CA ILE A 139 3.83 0.53 -24.73
C ILE A 139 5.22 1.17 -24.93
N LEU A 140 5.32 2.48 -24.66
CA LEU A 140 6.53 3.26 -24.87
C LEU A 140 7.60 3.06 -23.79
N THR A 141 7.35 2.25 -22.76
CA THR A 141 8.34 1.94 -21.75
C THR A 141 9.11 0.68 -22.15
N PRO A 142 10.31 0.78 -22.77
CA PRO A 142 11.05 -0.37 -23.24
C PRO A 142 11.75 -1.12 -22.10
N TYR A 143 11.51 -0.79 -20.82
CA TYR A 143 12.28 -1.25 -19.67
C TYR A 143 12.57 -2.75 -19.66
N VAL A 144 11.56 -3.59 -19.96
CA VAL A 144 11.73 -5.04 -20.04
C VAL A 144 12.64 -5.44 -21.22
N LYS A 145 12.49 -4.78 -22.37
CA LYS A 145 13.37 -4.97 -23.54
C LYS A 145 14.79 -4.49 -23.24
N MET A 146 14.96 -3.37 -22.55
CA MET A 146 16.26 -2.83 -22.16
C MET A 146 16.98 -3.77 -21.19
N LYS A 147 16.30 -4.29 -20.16
CA LYS A 147 16.86 -5.32 -19.27
C LYS A 147 17.32 -6.57 -20.01
N TYR A 148 16.57 -6.98 -21.04
CA TYR A 148 16.98 -8.09 -21.89
C TYR A 148 18.26 -7.74 -22.66
N LEU A 149 18.34 -6.56 -23.29
CA LEU A 149 19.54 -6.12 -24.00
C LEU A 149 20.75 -5.98 -23.06
N GLU A 150 20.60 -5.37 -21.89
CA GLU A 150 21.67 -5.26 -20.89
C GLU A 150 22.17 -6.62 -20.39
N LYS A 151 21.30 -7.64 -20.36
CA LYS A 151 21.68 -8.99 -19.94
C LYS A 151 22.39 -9.79 -21.04
N TRP A 152 22.00 -9.60 -22.30
CA TRP A 152 22.38 -10.49 -23.40
C TRP A 152 23.22 -9.81 -24.50
N TRP A 153 23.33 -8.49 -24.49
CA TRP A 153 24.12 -7.66 -25.41
C TRP A 153 25.25 -6.94 -24.66
N THR A 154 25.98 -7.67 -23.82
CA THR A 154 27.18 -7.17 -23.10
C THR A 154 28.49 -7.38 -23.85
N ASP A 155 28.48 -8.08 -24.99
CA ASP A 155 29.68 -8.22 -25.81
C ASP A 155 30.01 -6.87 -26.45
N LYS A 156 31.02 -6.20 -25.88
CA LYS A 156 31.72 -5.13 -26.58
C LYS A 156 32.24 -5.73 -27.88
N SER A 157 31.89 -5.10 -29.00
CA SER A 157 32.50 -5.38 -30.30
C SER A 157 34.01 -5.56 -30.12
N PRO A 158 34.66 -6.57 -30.72
CA PRO A 158 36.09 -6.72 -30.62
C PRO A 158 36.73 -5.40 -31.07
N THR A 159 37.48 -4.74 -30.18
CA THR A 159 38.13 -3.45 -30.45
C THR A 159 39.25 -3.52 -31.51
N ASN A 160 39.32 -4.61 -32.28
CA ASN A 160 40.41 -4.88 -33.21
C ASN A 160 39.87 -5.05 -34.62
N ALA A 161 39.54 -3.92 -35.24
CA ALA A 161 39.47 -3.78 -36.68
C ALA A 161 40.26 -2.52 -37.08
N ARG A 162 41.59 -2.58 -36.94
CA ARG A 162 42.57 -1.78 -37.66
C ARG A 162 43.93 -2.44 -37.54
#